data_AF-A0A7G2JXC7-F1
#
_entry.id   AF-A0A7G2JXC7-F1
#
_cell.length_a   1.000
_cell.length_b   1.000
_cell.length_c   1.000
_cell.angle_alpha   90.00
_cell.angle_beta   90.00
_cell.angle_gamma   90.00
#
_symmetry.space_group_name_H-M   'P 1'
#
loop_
_entity.id
_entity.type
_entity.pdbx_description
1 polymer ?
#
loop_
_entity_poly.entity_id
_entity_poly.type
_entity_poly.pdbx_seq_one_letter_code
_entity_poly.pdbx_strand_id
1 'polypeptide(L)'
;MIRKLMKIPPFFTALFASAMFTLSVSQGVLAANSTNVLPTEQSLKADLANAQKMSEGEAKNRLLAELQTSIDLLQQIQAQQKINDALQTTLSHSESEIIEAHSIEQLQQVWAHSKSENLPTLFLGQGSNVLFLDDFNGIVILNRLMGITHEQDANFHYLHVNSGENWHKLVEWSINNGIYGLENLALIPGCAGSAPIQNIGAYGVEFKDVCDYVEVLNLNTNETFRLDTEQCEFGYRESIFKHRYQQGYVITAVGLKLKKDWQPILKYGSLVEFDPKTVTAKQIGMAALLLISIVWGFLASAVHLQTLQGVFPMRLRWNFHRLMLGQSLSFYQDEFAGRVSAKVMQTALAVRDTVLTLADMFVYVLVYFITSGVVLVALDSWFLLPFITWIILFGLILRTLIPKLSKTAQRQADARSLMTGRITDAYSNIATV
;
A
#
# COMPACT_ATOMS: atom_id res chain seq x y z
N MET A 1 2.21 -17.69 -55.89
CA MET A 1 0.89 -17.02 -55.75
C MET A 1 0.38 -17.00 -54.31
N ILE A 2 0.57 -18.06 -53.52
CA ILE A 2 0.11 -18.18 -52.12
C ILE A 2 1.01 -17.40 -51.13
N ARG A 3 0.99 -16.06 -51.21
CA ARG A 3 1.67 -15.17 -50.23
C ARG A 3 0.93 -13.84 -50.01
N LYS A 4 -0.37 -13.80 -50.36
CA LYS A 4 -1.17 -12.57 -50.48
C LYS A 4 -2.58 -12.65 -49.85
N LEU A 5 -2.92 -13.77 -49.19
CA LEU A 5 -4.33 -14.13 -48.87
C LEU A 5 -4.71 -14.17 -47.38
N MET A 6 -3.78 -13.96 -46.45
CA MET A 6 -4.10 -13.60 -45.06
C MET A 6 -3.24 -12.42 -44.59
N LYS A 7 -3.67 -11.21 -44.95
CA LYS A 7 -3.37 -10.03 -44.14
C LYS A 7 -4.46 -9.93 -43.08
N ILE A 8 -4.20 -10.42 -41.87
CA ILE A 8 -4.96 -9.99 -40.70
C ILE A 8 -4.86 -8.45 -40.65
N PRO A 9 -5.97 -7.70 -40.55
CA PRO A 9 -5.90 -6.24 -40.56
C PRO A 9 -5.00 -5.73 -39.42
N PRO A 10 -4.15 -4.71 -39.64
CA PRO A 10 -3.30 -4.14 -38.60
C PRO A 10 -4.08 -3.72 -37.34
N PHE A 11 -5.36 -3.41 -37.51
CA PHE A 11 -6.31 -3.14 -36.42
C PHE A 11 -6.47 -4.33 -35.46
N PHE A 12 -6.61 -5.57 -35.95
CA PHE A 12 -6.79 -6.74 -35.09
C PHE A 12 -5.50 -7.13 -34.36
N THR A 13 -4.34 -7.02 -35.01
CA THR A 13 -3.06 -7.22 -34.33
C THR A 13 -2.72 -6.07 -33.38
N ALA A 14 -3.16 -4.84 -33.64
CA ALA A 14 -3.06 -3.71 -32.71
C ALA A 14 -4.01 -3.84 -31.51
N LEU A 15 -5.23 -4.36 -31.71
CA LEU A 15 -6.14 -4.69 -30.60
C LEU A 15 -5.56 -5.80 -29.72
N PHE A 16 -4.90 -6.79 -30.34
CA PHE A 16 -4.17 -7.84 -29.64
C PHE A 16 -2.95 -7.34 -28.87
N ALA A 17 -2.15 -6.48 -29.49
CA ALA A 17 -1.05 -5.80 -28.82
C ALA A 17 -1.57 -4.92 -27.68
N SER A 18 -2.68 -4.21 -27.86
CA SER A 18 -3.33 -3.37 -26.85
C SER A 18 -3.72 -4.16 -25.60
N ALA A 19 -4.41 -5.30 -25.75
CA ALA A 19 -4.80 -6.15 -24.63
C ALA A 19 -3.61 -6.73 -23.84
N MET A 20 -2.45 -6.91 -24.49
CA MET A 20 -1.18 -7.29 -23.85
C MET A 20 -0.43 -6.08 -23.27
N PHE A 21 -0.59 -4.90 -23.87
CA PHE A 21 -0.06 -3.61 -23.40
C PHE A 21 -0.77 -3.13 -22.13
N THR A 22 -2.08 -3.38 -21.98
CA THR A 22 -2.81 -3.12 -20.72
C THR A 22 -2.32 -3.95 -19.52
N LEU A 23 -1.43 -4.92 -19.74
CA LEU A 23 -0.74 -5.70 -18.71
C LEU A 23 0.76 -5.38 -18.58
N SER A 24 1.31 -4.45 -19.37
CA SER A 24 2.76 -4.19 -19.42
C SER A 24 3.18 -2.72 -19.56
N VAL A 25 2.31 -1.80 -19.98
CA VAL A 25 2.62 -0.36 -20.09
C VAL A 25 2.30 0.40 -18.79
N SER A 26 2.97 0.02 -17.71
CA SER A 26 3.31 1.00 -16.66
C SER A 26 4.43 1.96 -17.15
N GLN A 27 5.11 1.56 -18.24
CA GLN A 27 6.51 1.77 -18.66
C GLN A 27 7.13 3.17 -19.05
N GLY A 28 6.89 4.34 -18.40
CA GLY A 28 7.96 5.39 -18.35
C GLY A 28 7.95 6.76 -19.07
N VAL A 29 8.98 7.57 -18.67
CA VAL A 29 9.73 8.63 -19.41
C VAL A 29 8.96 9.93 -19.79
N LEU A 30 9.41 11.18 -19.59
CA LEU A 30 10.55 11.92 -18.94
C LEU A 30 10.15 13.45 -18.91
N ALA A 31 10.80 14.49 -18.32
CA ALA A 31 12.12 14.77 -17.67
C ALA A 31 12.02 15.98 -16.69
N ALA A 32 13.15 16.48 -16.13
CA ALA A 32 13.23 17.54 -15.09
C ALA A 32 13.91 18.87 -15.54
N ASN A 33 13.80 19.94 -14.73
CA ASN A 33 14.76 21.06 -14.73
C ASN A 33 14.87 21.86 -13.41
N SER A 34 16.09 21.94 -12.86
CA SER A 34 16.68 23.02 -12.04
C SER A 34 15.95 23.64 -10.81
N THR A 35 15.91 22.93 -9.68
CA THR A 35 16.19 23.49 -8.33
C THR A 35 16.58 22.38 -7.35
N ASN A 36 17.72 22.50 -6.67
CA ASN A 36 18.16 21.52 -5.65
C ASN A 36 17.54 21.83 -4.27
N VAL A 37 16.21 21.85 -4.21
CA VAL A 37 15.43 21.91 -2.97
C VAL A 37 14.23 20.98 -3.14
N LEU A 38 13.92 20.17 -2.13
CA LEU A 38 12.75 19.28 -2.21
C LEU A 38 11.44 20.08 -2.35
N PRO A 39 10.46 19.64 -3.18
CA PRO A 39 9.30 20.45 -3.49
C PRO A 39 8.37 20.63 -2.28
N THR A 40 8.31 21.85 -1.77
CA THR A 40 7.29 22.23 -0.78
C THR A 40 5.90 22.25 -1.43
N GLU A 41 4.84 22.08 -0.63
CA GLU A 41 3.47 22.20 -1.14
C GLU A 41 3.20 23.58 -1.80
N GLN A 42 3.86 24.63 -1.30
CA GLN A 42 3.74 25.99 -1.83
C GLN A 42 4.51 26.18 -3.15
N SER A 43 5.69 25.58 -3.32
CA SER A 43 6.42 25.59 -4.60
C SER A 43 5.72 24.72 -5.64
N LEU A 44 5.26 23.51 -5.29
CA LEU A 44 4.47 22.68 -6.20
C LEU A 44 3.20 23.39 -6.70
N LYS A 45 2.50 24.15 -5.84
CA LYS A 45 1.35 24.98 -6.23
C LYS A 45 1.75 26.17 -7.11
N ALA A 46 2.92 26.77 -6.89
CA ALA A 46 3.44 27.83 -7.75
C ALA A 46 3.84 27.29 -9.14
N ASP A 47 4.47 26.13 -9.19
CA ASP A 47 4.82 25.43 -10.43
C ASP A 47 3.58 24.95 -11.18
N LEU A 48 2.54 24.47 -10.47
CA LEU A 48 1.23 24.16 -11.05
C LEU A 48 0.61 25.41 -11.68
N ALA A 49 0.63 26.55 -10.98
CA ALA A 49 0.13 27.83 -11.48
C ALA A 49 0.98 28.42 -12.63
N ASN A 50 2.25 28.04 -12.76
CA ASN A 50 3.11 28.40 -13.89
C ASN A 50 2.90 27.48 -15.09
N ALA A 51 2.78 26.16 -14.86
CA ALA A 51 2.40 25.19 -15.87
C ALA A 51 1.03 25.52 -16.48
N GLN A 52 0.05 25.98 -15.68
CA GLN A 52 -1.24 26.47 -16.17
C GLN A 52 -1.13 27.61 -17.20
N LYS A 53 -0.06 28.42 -17.16
CA LYS A 53 0.20 29.53 -18.10
C LYS A 53 0.95 29.12 -19.37
N MET A 54 1.45 27.88 -19.46
CA MET A 54 2.10 27.38 -20.67
C MET A 54 1.11 27.28 -21.84
N SER A 55 1.62 27.31 -23.07
CA SER A 55 0.84 26.97 -24.27
C SER A 55 0.21 25.58 -24.15
N GLU A 56 -1.03 25.41 -24.62
CA GLU A 56 -1.71 24.12 -24.54
C GLU A 56 -1.00 23.02 -25.33
N GLY A 57 -0.92 21.84 -24.73
CA GLY A 57 -0.20 20.69 -25.29
C GLY A 57 -0.08 19.56 -24.27
N GLU A 58 0.26 18.37 -24.75
CA GLU A 58 0.32 17.15 -23.95
C GLU A 58 1.34 17.25 -22.80
N ALA A 59 2.49 17.91 -23.03
CA ALA A 59 3.49 18.18 -22.01
C ALA A 59 2.98 19.06 -20.85
N LYS A 60 2.13 20.07 -21.15
CA LYS A 60 1.48 20.92 -20.12
C LYS A 60 0.55 20.07 -19.26
N ASN A 61 -0.31 19.26 -19.90
CA ASN A 61 -1.30 18.46 -19.18
C ASN A 61 -0.65 17.35 -18.34
N ARG A 62 0.45 16.76 -18.83
CA ARG A 62 1.24 15.77 -18.08
C ARG A 62 1.94 16.40 -16.87
N LEU A 63 2.61 17.54 -17.06
CA LEU A 63 3.22 18.31 -15.96
C LEU A 63 2.20 18.74 -14.90
N LEU A 64 0.99 19.15 -15.31
CA LEU A 64 -0.10 19.49 -14.39
C LEU A 64 -0.60 18.27 -13.60
N ALA A 65 -0.70 17.10 -14.23
CA ALA A 65 -1.10 15.87 -13.55
C ALA A 65 -0.02 15.39 -12.56
N GLU A 66 1.25 15.43 -12.96
CA GLU A 66 2.40 15.06 -12.12
C GLU A 66 2.48 15.99 -10.89
N LEU A 67 2.43 17.31 -11.08
CA LEU A 67 2.41 18.29 -10.00
C LEU A 67 1.20 18.13 -9.06
N GLN A 68 0.00 17.87 -9.60
CA GLN A 68 -1.19 17.62 -8.77
C GLN A 68 -1.04 16.33 -7.95
N THR A 69 -0.55 15.23 -8.55
CA THR A 69 -0.28 13.98 -7.82
C THR A 69 0.77 14.18 -6.73
N SER A 70 1.83 14.98 -6.98
CA SER A 70 2.79 15.35 -5.95
C SER A 70 2.14 16.14 -4.81
N ILE A 71 1.26 17.09 -5.09
CA ILE A 71 0.52 17.86 -4.06
C ILE A 71 -0.38 16.93 -3.23
N ASP A 72 -1.19 16.09 -3.87
CA ASP A 72 -2.15 15.20 -3.19
C ASP A 72 -1.43 14.20 -2.27
N LEU A 73 -0.29 13.66 -2.73
CA LEU A 73 0.53 12.70 -1.98
C LEU A 73 1.23 13.37 -0.79
N LEU A 74 1.76 14.59 -0.97
CA LEU A 74 2.34 15.40 0.10
C LEU A 74 1.26 15.78 1.14
N GLN A 75 0.04 16.11 0.70
CA GLN A 75 -1.12 16.35 1.59
C GLN A 75 -1.54 15.11 2.39
N GLN A 76 -1.56 13.92 1.79
CA GLN A 76 -1.84 12.67 2.53
C GLN A 76 -0.79 12.43 3.62
N ILE A 77 0.48 12.73 3.35
CA ILE A 77 1.57 12.52 4.31
C ILE A 77 1.55 13.58 5.42
N GLN A 78 1.20 14.83 5.10
CA GLN A 78 0.87 15.86 6.11
C GLN A 78 -0.36 15.49 6.94
N ALA A 79 -1.37 14.84 6.37
CA ALA A 79 -2.52 14.34 7.12
C ALA A 79 -2.13 13.19 8.06
N GLN A 80 -1.26 12.28 7.62
CA GLN A 80 -0.71 11.23 8.49
C GLN A 80 0.19 11.80 9.58
N GLN A 81 0.98 12.84 9.31
CA GLN A 81 1.72 13.58 10.33
C GLN A 81 0.78 14.20 11.37
N LYS A 82 -0.31 14.87 10.94
CA LYS A 82 -1.34 15.38 11.86
C LYS A 82 -2.04 14.29 12.69
N ILE A 83 -2.12 13.06 12.19
CA ILE A 83 -2.62 11.91 12.98
C ILE A 83 -1.58 11.46 14.03
N ASN A 84 -0.28 11.57 13.73
CA ASN A 84 0.79 11.33 14.71
C ASN A 84 0.88 12.47 15.74
N ASP A 85 0.61 13.72 15.35
CA ASP A 85 0.47 14.87 16.27
C ASP A 85 -0.79 14.69 17.15
N ALA A 86 -1.89 14.17 16.57
CA ALA A 86 -3.09 13.80 17.32
C ALA A 86 -2.82 12.66 18.33
N LEU A 87 -1.86 11.76 18.07
CA LEU A 87 -1.40 10.76 19.06
C LEU A 87 -0.78 11.42 20.31
N GLN A 88 -0.04 12.54 20.17
CA GLN A 88 0.39 13.33 21.34
C GLN A 88 -0.82 13.92 22.10
N THR A 89 -1.88 14.27 21.37
CA THR A 89 -3.14 14.77 21.97
C THR A 89 -3.90 13.66 22.70
N THR A 90 -3.95 12.45 22.14
CA THR A 90 -4.54 11.27 22.81
C THR A 90 -3.76 10.89 24.08
N LEU A 91 -2.42 10.92 24.03
CA LEU A 91 -1.59 10.70 25.22
C LEU A 91 -1.92 11.72 26.34
N SER A 92 -2.22 12.98 26.00
CA SER A 92 -2.62 14.02 26.97
C SER A 92 -4.01 13.84 27.61
N HIS A 93 -4.71 12.74 27.32
CA HIS A 93 -5.94 12.32 28.01
C HIS A 93 -5.78 11.09 28.91
N SER A 94 -4.61 10.45 28.90
CA SER A 94 -4.26 9.36 29.83
C SER A 94 -3.58 9.90 31.09
N GLU A 95 -3.53 9.10 32.16
CA GLU A 95 -2.71 9.41 33.36
C GLU A 95 -1.20 9.14 33.14
N SER A 96 -0.74 9.00 31.89
CA SER A 96 0.69 8.94 31.56
C SER A 96 1.41 10.25 31.84
N GLU A 97 2.57 10.17 32.49
CA GLU A 97 3.51 11.29 32.51
C GLU A 97 4.31 11.31 31.19
N ILE A 98 4.18 12.37 30.40
CA ILE A 98 4.87 12.52 29.12
C ILE A 98 6.06 13.46 29.31
N ILE A 99 7.27 12.98 29.03
CA ILE A 99 8.50 13.76 29.21
C ILE A 99 9.30 13.80 27.90
N GLU A 100 9.57 15.01 27.39
CA GLU A 100 10.50 15.19 26.26
C GLU A 100 11.95 15.21 26.75
N ALA A 101 12.80 14.35 26.21
CA ALA A 101 14.19 14.19 26.61
C ALA A 101 15.14 14.70 25.50
N HIS A 102 15.83 15.81 25.79
CA HIS A 102 16.70 16.54 24.87
C HIS A 102 18.20 16.27 25.08
N SER A 103 18.57 15.55 26.16
CA SER A 103 19.95 15.14 26.43
C SER A 103 20.03 13.72 27.00
N ILE A 104 21.23 13.11 26.96
CA ILE A 104 21.47 11.77 27.50
C ILE A 104 21.30 11.74 29.01
N GLU A 105 21.71 12.80 29.69
CA GLU A 105 21.55 12.98 31.14
C GLU A 105 20.06 13.03 31.53
N GLN A 106 19.21 13.66 30.71
CA GLN A 106 17.75 13.65 30.91
C GLN A 106 17.16 12.25 30.73
N LEU A 107 17.56 11.50 29.69
CA LEU A 107 17.13 10.10 29.51
C LEU A 107 17.49 9.23 30.73
N GLN A 108 18.71 9.41 31.26
CA GLN A 108 19.20 8.70 32.45
C GLN A 108 18.45 9.11 33.73
N GLN A 109 18.19 10.41 33.93
CA GLN A 109 17.45 10.92 35.09
C GLN A 109 16.01 10.40 35.12
N VAL A 110 15.29 10.45 33.98
CA VAL A 110 13.89 10.01 33.91
C VAL A 110 13.80 8.49 34.07
N TRP A 111 14.73 7.71 33.50
CA TRP A 111 14.80 6.26 33.74
C TRP A 111 15.14 5.91 35.19
N ALA A 112 16.04 6.65 35.84
CA ALA A 112 16.34 6.44 37.26
C ALA A 112 15.12 6.73 38.14
N HIS A 113 14.32 7.75 37.81
CA HIS A 113 13.07 8.05 38.50
C HIS A 113 11.98 7.01 38.25
N SER A 114 11.77 6.58 37.00
CA SER A 114 10.79 5.52 36.72
C SER A 114 11.14 4.20 37.40
N LYS A 115 12.44 3.95 37.62
CA LYS A 115 12.95 2.83 38.43
C LYS A 115 12.78 3.03 39.95
N SER A 116 12.80 4.25 40.49
CA SER A 116 12.52 4.48 41.92
C SER A 116 11.05 4.26 42.26
N GLU A 117 10.15 4.76 41.41
CA GLU A 117 8.69 4.62 41.58
C GLU A 117 8.13 3.30 41.02
N ASN A 118 9.00 2.48 40.42
CA ASN A 118 8.66 1.20 39.78
C ASN A 118 7.56 1.31 38.69
N LEU A 119 7.58 2.42 37.94
CA LEU A 119 6.62 2.73 36.89
C LEU A 119 7.03 2.10 35.54
N PRO A 120 6.09 1.55 34.75
CA PRO A 120 6.39 1.09 33.40
C PRO A 120 6.80 2.29 32.53
N THR A 121 7.83 2.10 31.70
CA THR A 121 8.43 3.17 30.90
C THR A 121 8.41 2.82 29.42
N LEU A 122 7.95 3.74 28.57
CA LEU A 122 7.86 3.56 27.13
C LEU A 122 8.64 4.66 26.40
N PHE A 123 9.64 4.28 25.61
CA PHE A 123 10.40 5.22 24.76
C PHE A 123 9.77 5.33 23.37
N LEU A 124 9.51 6.56 22.91
CA LEU A 124 8.95 6.85 21.59
C LEU A 124 9.75 7.94 20.86
N GLY A 125 9.79 7.86 19.53
CA GLY A 125 10.18 8.98 18.66
C GLY A 125 8.97 9.90 18.38
N GLN A 126 8.21 9.56 17.34
CA GLN A 126 6.96 10.24 16.94
C GLN A 126 5.70 9.35 17.07
N GLY A 127 5.82 8.14 17.62
CA GLY A 127 4.69 7.20 17.75
C GLY A 127 4.13 6.64 16.43
N SER A 128 4.71 6.99 15.27
CA SER A 128 4.23 6.71 13.90
C SER A 128 4.05 5.23 13.50
N ASN A 129 4.32 4.30 14.42
CA ASN A 129 4.26 2.85 14.22
C ASN A 129 3.89 2.13 15.55
N VAL A 130 3.07 2.77 16.39
CA VAL A 130 2.60 2.25 17.68
C VAL A 130 1.09 2.41 17.76
N LEU A 131 0.41 1.38 18.29
CA LEU A 131 -1.01 1.40 18.59
C LEU A 131 -1.19 1.12 20.08
N PHE A 132 -1.74 2.09 20.81
CA PHE A 132 -2.23 1.87 22.17
C PHE A 132 -3.54 1.08 22.11
N LEU A 133 -3.68 0.07 22.96
CA LEU A 133 -4.88 -0.77 23.05
C LEU A 133 -5.82 -0.31 24.18
N ASP A 134 -5.22 0.15 25.27
CA ASP A 134 -5.82 0.67 26.49
C ASP A 134 -4.98 1.87 26.97
N ASP A 135 -5.44 2.59 28.00
CA ASP A 135 -4.67 3.68 28.61
C ASP A 135 -3.33 3.20 29.20
N PHE A 136 -2.26 3.95 28.98
CA PHE A 136 -0.93 3.66 29.53
C PHE A 136 -0.76 4.34 30.89
N ASN A 137 -0.49 3.55 31.93
CA ASN A 137 -0.32 4.02 33.30
C ASN A 137 1.17 3.95 33.68
N GLY A 138 1.95 4.92 33.18
CA GLY A 138 3.40 4.95 33.31
C GLY A 138 4.03 6.19 32.68
N ILE A 139 5.35 6.17 32.47
CA ILE A 139 6.09 7.30 31.91
C ILE A 139 6.36 7.07 30.41
N VAL A 140 5.97 8.03 29.57
CA VAL A 140 6.19 8.04 28.12
C VAL A 140 7.30 9.04 27.81
N ILE A 141 8.47 8.53 27.41
CA ILE A 141 9.66 9.34 27.13
C ILE A 141 9.75 9.60 25.63
N LEU A 142 9.56 10.86 25.24
CA LEU A 142 9.67 11.32 23.86
C LEU A 142 11.12 11.73 23.57
N ASN A 143 11.77 11.00 22.68
CA ASN A 143 13.16 11.27 22.30
C ASN A 143 13.25 12.54 21.44
N ARG A 144 14.02 13.52 21.93
CA ARG A 144 14.31 14.81 21.28
C ARG A 144 15.81 15.13 21.27
N LEU A 145 16.65 14.10 21.21
CA LEU A 145 18.08 14.24 20.92
C LEU A 145 18.25 14.77 19.48
N MET A 146 18.50 16.08 19.33
CA MET A 146 18.71 16.73 18.03
C MET A 146 20.20 16.98 17.77
N GLY A 147 20.59 17.08 16.50
CA GLY A 147 21.97 17.27 16.06
C GLY A 147 22.34 16.39 14.87
N ILE A 148 22.99 17.00 13.88
CA ILE A 148 23.55 16.33 12.70
C ILE A 148 25.00 16.82 12.55
N THR A 149 25.95 15.88 12.56
CA THR A 149 27.38 16.14 12.28
C THR A 149 27.76 15.49 10.96
N HIS A 150 28.47 16.23 10.11
CA HIS A 150 28.85 15.80 8.76
C HIS A 150 30.36 15.77 8.59
N GLU A 151 30.87 14.61 8.19
CA GLU A 151 32.25 14.40 7.78
C GLU A 151 32.29 13.79 6.37
N GLN A 152 33.43 13.86 5.68
CA GLN A 152 33.55 13.32 4.33
C GLN A 152 35.00 12.99 3.95
N ASP A 153 35.18 11.91 3.18
CA ASP A 153 36.45 11.55 2.56
C ASP A 153 36.39 11.78 1.03
N ALA A 154 37.30 11.18 0.25
CA ALA A 154 37.30 11.30 -1.21
C ALA A 154 36.08 10.65 -1.91
N ASN A 155 35.51 9.61 -1.31
CA ASN A 155 34.52 8.70 -1.90
C ASN A 155 33.17 8.69 -1.16
N PHE A 156 33.15 9.07 0.13
CA PHE A 156 31.98 8.98 1.00
C PHE A 156 31.68 10.29 1.76
N HIS A 157 30.42 10.41 2.17
CA HIS A 157 29.96 11.26 3.26
C HIS A 157 29.57 10.39 4.44
N TYR A 158 29.88 10.86 5.65
CA TYR A 158 29.52 10.25 6.92
C TYR A 158 28.62 11.21 7.68
N LEU A 159 27.46 10.74 8.12
CA LEU A 159 26.52 11.51 8.93
C LEU A 159 26.36 10.83 10.27
N HIS A 160 26.70 11.54 11.35
CA HIS A 160 26.32 11.16 12.70
C HIS A 160 25.06 11.96 13.05
N VAL A 161 23.94 11.26 13.25
CA VAL A 161 22.61 11.84 13.41
C VAL A 161 22.03 11.44 14.76
N ASN A 162 21.74 12.42 15.60
CA ASN A 162 21.14 12.17 16.91
C ASN A 162 19.72 11.60 16.78
N SER A 163 19.36 10.69 17.66
CA SER A 163 18.25 9.76 17.43
C SER A 163 16.84 10.36 17.49
N GLY A 164 16.69 11.58 18.00
CA GLY A 164 15.43 12.32 18.02
C GLY A 164 15.13 13.07 16.71
N GLU A 165 16.12 13.26 15.83
CA GLU A 165 15.96 13.96 14.55
C GLU A 165 14.85 13.37 13.69
N ASN A 166 14.05 14.22 13.04
CA ASN A 166 12.96 13.76 12.17
C ASN A 166 13.54 13.14 10.89
N TRP A 167 13.17 11.90 10.59
CA TRP A 167 13.76 11.16 9.46
C TRP A 167 13.52 11.85 8.11
N HIS A 168 12.31 12.34 7.82
CA HIS A 168 12.07 13.03 6.56
C HIS A 168 12.87 14.33 6.46
N LYS A 169 12.97 15.13 7.54
CA LYS A 169 13.80 16.34 7.57
C LYS A 169 15.29 16.06 7.40
N LEU A 170 15.78 14.92 7.87
CA LEU A 170 17.14 14.45 7.59
C LEU A 170 17.35 14.20 6.09
N VAL A 171 16.39 13.56 5.42
CA VAL A 171 16.44 13.35 3.94
C VAL A 171 16.34 14.68 3.18
N GLU A 172 15.50 15.61 3.64
CA GLU A 172 15.45 16.98 3.09
C GLU A 172 16.80 17.71 3.25
N TRP A 173 17.36 17.67 4.46
CA TRP A 173 18.64 18.27 4.77
C TRP A 173 19.78 17.66 3.96
N SER A 174 19.83 16.33 3.77
CA SER A 174 20.92 15.70 3.02
C SER A 174 20.90 16.13 1.55
N ILE A 175 19.73 16.10 0.90
CA ILE A 175 19.55 16.47 -0.50
C ILE A 175 19.84 17.96 -0.72
N ASN A 176 19.42 18.83 0.20
CA ASN A 176 19.73 20.27 0.17
C ASN A 176 21.23 20.56 0.32
N ASN A 177 22.00 19.67 0.97
CA ASN A 177 23.47 19.74 1.07
C ASN A 177 24.20 18.99 -0.05
N GLY A 178 23.49 18.44 -1.04
CA GLY A 178 24.08 17.67 -2.15
C GLY A 178 24.53 16.25 -1.75
N ILE A 179 24.01 15.72 -0.64
CA ILE A 179 24.33 14.40 -0.10
C ILE A 179 23.19 13.43 -0.47
N TYR A 180 23.46 12.59 -1.47
CA TYR A 180 22.49 11.67 -2.08
C TYR A 180 22.63 10.23 -1.56
N GLY A 181 21.61 9.41 -1.81
CA GLY A 181 21.49 8.01 -1.37
C GLY A 181 20.40 7.76 -0.32
N LEU A 182 19.68 8.80 0.12
CA LEU A 182 18.55 8.69 1.06
C LEU A 182 17.18 8.95 0.41
N GLU A 183 17.14 9.38 -0.86
CA GLU A 183 15.92 9.78 -1.58
C GLU A 183 14.86 8.67 -1.66
N ASN A 184 15.25 7.40 -1.83
CA ASN A 184 14.32 6.26 -1.80
C ASN A 184 13.65 6.05 -0.42
N LEU A 185 14.16 6.68 0.64
CA LEU A 185 13.64 6.64 2.01
C LEU A 185 12.97 7.97 2.44
N ALA A 186 12.74 8.89 1.50
CA ALA A 186 12.01 10.14 1.76
C ALA A 186 10.59 9.89 2.28
N LEU A 187 10.01 10.91 2.95
CA LEU A 187 8.64 10.93 3.47
C LEU A 187 8.27 9.86 4.53
N ILE A 188 9.16 8.93 4.87
CA ILE A 188 8.94 7.95 5.95
C ILE A 188 8.80 8.70 7.30
N PRO A 189 7.69 8.53 8.05
CA PRO A 189 7.44 9.24 9.31
C PRO A 189 8.13 8.55 10.49
N GLY A 190 8.80 9.33 11.34
CA GLY A 190 9.53 8.82 12.51
C GLY A 190 10.77 9.64 12.84
N CYS A 191 11.50 9.19 13.86
CA CYS A 191 12.80 9.75 14.24
C CYS A 191 13.95 8.85 13.75
N ALA A 192 15.15 9.41 13.60
CA ALA A 192 16.33 8.71 13.08
C ALA A 192 16.71 7.46 13.91
N GLY A 193 16.54 7.49 15.23
CA GLY A 193 16.74 6.31 16.08
C GLY A 193 15.70 5.21 15.93
N SER A 194 14.53 5.51 15.35
CA SER A 194 13.50 4.49 15.05
C SER A 194 13.76 3.78 13.72
N ALA A 195 14.53 4.38 12.81
CA ALA A 195 14.89 3.84 11.50
C ALA A 195 15.55 2.44 11.54
N PRO A 196 16.57 2.17 12.39
CA PRO A 196 17.15 0.83 12.50
C PRO A 196 16.22 -0.21 13.12
N ILE A 197 15.33 0.16 14.05
CA ILE A 197 14.55 -0.80 14.86
C ILE A 197 13.72 -1.76 13.99
N GLN A 198 13.14 -1.26 12.90
CA GLN A 198 12.46 -2.05 11.88
C GLN A 198 13.15 -1.99 10.51
N ASN A 199 14.45 -1.66 10.43
CA ASN A 199 15.20 -1.54 9.17
C ASN A 199 14.35 -0.88 8.07
N ILE A 200 13.99 0.40 8.26
CA ILE A 200 13.01 1.09 7.41
C ILE A 200 13.43 1.00 5.94
N GLY A 201 12.46 0.81 5.05
CA GLY A 201 12.76 0.55 3.64
C GLY A 201 11.58 0.79 2.74
N ALA A 202 11.85 1.46 1.63
CA ALA A 202 10.89 1.83 0.60
C ALA A 202 11.59 1.87 -0.76
N TYR A 203 10.83 1.72 -1.85
CA TYR A 203 11.30 1.85 -3.24
C TYR A 203 12.61 1.07 -3.57
N GLY A 204 12.82 -0.09 -2.95
CA GLY A 204 13.96 -0.97 -3.22
C GLY A 204 15.26 -0.62 -2.47
N VAL A 205 15.20 0.22 -1.43
CA VAL A 205 16.30 0.52 -0.49
C VAL A 205 15.83 0.24 0.95
N GLU A 206 16.73 -0.24 1.80
CA GLU A 206 16.53 -0.40 3.24
C GLU A 206 17.62 0.36 4.05
N PHE A 207 17.32 0.69 5.31
CA PHE A 207 18.22 1.44 6.20
C PHE A 207 19.61 0.81 6.32
N LYS A 208 19.69 -0.53 6.36
CA LYS A 208 20.96 -1.27 6.39
C LYS A 208 21.90 -0.93 5.20
N ASP A 209 21.34 -0.54 4.05
CA ASP A 209 22.10 -0.29 2.81
C ASP A 209 22.91 1.03 2.88
N VAL A 210 22.57 1.90 3.84
CA VAL A 210 23.17 3.22 4.10
C VAL A 210 23.69 3.38 5.54
N CYS A 211 23.54 2.35 6.39
CA CYS A 211 23.99 2.34 7.78
C CYS A 211 25.51 2.04 7.87
N ASP A 212 26.19 2.77 8.75
CA ASP A 212 27.60 2.56 9.12
C ASP A 212 27.70 2.00 10.57
N TYR A 213 26.91 2.57 11.48
CA TYR A 213 26.76 2.11 12.87
C TYR A 213 25.46 2.61 13.51
N VAL A 214 25.13 2.07 14.69
CA VAL A 214 24.08 2.57 15.59
C VAL A 214 24.69 2.74 16.99
N GLU A 215 24.46 3.89 17.63
CA GLU A 215 24.84 4.12 19.04
C GLU A 215 23.70 3.74 19.98
N VAL A 216 24.05 3.02 21.05
CA VAL A 216 23.12 2.46 22.01
C VAL A 216 23.60 2.78 23.43
N LEU A 217 22.72 3.40 24.22
CA LEU A 217 22.89 3.59 25.65
C LEU A 217 22.22 2.43 26.41
N ASN A 218 22.97 1.76 27.28
CA ASN A 218 22.41 0.86 28.29
C ASN A 218 21.95 1.70 29.50
N LEU A 219 20.65 1.81 29.70
CA LEU A 219 20.06 2.63 30.78
C LEU A 219 20.25 2.02 32.18
N ASN A 220 20.75 0.79 32.28
CA ASN A 220 21.00 0.12 33.57
C ASN A 220 22.45 0.28 34.04
N THR A 221 23.40 0.51 33.13
CA THR A 221 24.82 0.75 33.46
C THR A 221 25.30 2.17 33.12
N ASN A 222 24.49 2.94 32.37
CA ASN A 222 24.82 4.24 31.77
C ASN A 222 25.99 4.20 30.76
N GLU A 223 26.34 3.01 30.27
CA GLU A 223 27.38 2.83 29.24
C GLU A 223 26.79 2.99 27.84
N THR A 224 27.45 3.78 27.00
CA THR A 224 27.14 3.91 25.56
C THR A 224 28.11 3.06 24.74
N PHE A 225 27.59 2.29 23.79
CA PHE A 225 28.36 1.49 22.85
C PHE A 225 27.88 1.69 21.42
N ARG A 226 28.72 1.33 20.44
CA ARG A 226 28.37 1.30 19.01
C ARG A 226 28.19 -0.14 18.55
N LEU A 227 27.19 -0.38 17.72
CA LEU A 227 27.02 -1.60 16.93
C LEU A 227 27.26 -1.25 15.46
N ASP A 228 28.05 -2.06 14.76
CA ASP A 228 28.15 -1.96 13.30
C ASP A 228 26.91 -2.58 12.60
N THR A 229 26.83 -2.43 11.28
CA THR A 229 25.71 -2.90 10.45
C THR A 229 25.51 -4.42 10.48
N GLU A 230 26.56 -5.22 10.72
CA GLU A 230 26.44 -6.68 10.87
C GLU A 230 25.93 -7.04 12.27
N GLN A 231 26.48 -6.39 13.30
CA GLN A 231 26.06 -6.52 14.71
C GLN A 231 24.62 -6.07 14.97
N CYS A 232 24.04 -5.26 14.09
CA CYS A 232 22.62 -4.87 14.14
C CYS A 232 21.65 -5.99 13.70
N GLU A 233 22.15 -7.10 13.15
CA GLU A 233 21.37 -8.29 12.74
C GLU A 233 20.16 -7.92 11.85
N PHE A 234 20.32 -6.98 10.91
CA PHE A 234 19.22 -6.40 10.12
C PHE A 234 18.55 -7.41 9.16
N GLY A 235 17.21 -7.47 9.21
CA GLY A 235 16.36 -8.23 8.30
C GLY A 235 15.18 -7.41 7.77
N TYR A 236 14.31 -8.03 6.96
CA TYR A 236 13.10 -7.36 6.47
C TYR A 236 12.15 -7.06 7.65
N ARG A 237 12.01 -5.78 7.99
CA ARG A 237 11.29 -5.30 9.19
C ARG A 237 11.80 -5.88 10.52
N GLU A 238 13.08 -6.25 10.56
CA GLU A 238 13.70 -6.95 11.69
C GLU A 238 15.08 -6.40 12.06
N SER A 239 15.44 -6.45 13.34
CA SER A 239 16.76 -6.08 13.86
C SER A 239 16.99 -6.61 15.27
N ILE A 240 18.25 -6.61 15.73
CA ILE A 240 18.62 -6.94 17.12
C ILE A 240 17.87 -6.10 18.18
N PHE A 241 17.42 -4.89 17.83
CA PHE A 241 16.71 -3.97 18.72
C PHE A 241 15.30 -4.42 19.06
N LYS A 242 14.70 -5.32 18.26
CA LYS A 242 13.44 -6.00 18.60
C LYS A 242 13.64 -7.25 19.45
N HIS A 243 14.89 -7.57 19.79
CA HIS A 243 15.27 -8.79 20.50
C HIS A 243 16.18 -8.47 21.70
N ARG A 244 17.51 -8.54 21.53
CA ARG A 244 18.51 -8.44 22.61
C ARG A 244 18.49 -7.08 23.32
N TYR A 245 18.16 -6.02 22.59
CA TYR A 245 18.17 -4.63 23.08
C TYR A 245 16.76 -4.01 23.16
N GLN A 246 15.71 -4.83 23.30
CA GLN A 246 14.32 -4.35 23.34
C GLN A 246 13.95 -3.60 24.63
N GLN A 247 14.59 -3.91 25.76
CA GLN A 247 14.26 -3.34 27.08
C GLN A 247 15.51 -2.85 27.81
N GLY A 248 15.46 -1.63 28.36
CA GLY A 248 16.58 -1.03 29.09
C GLY A 248 17.73 -0.51 28.22
N TYR A 249 17.52 -0.42 26.90
CA TYR A 249 18.46 0.19 25.95
C TYR A 249 17.73 1.24 25.12
N VAL A 250 18.43 2.31 24.77
CA VAL A 250 17.92 3.38 23.88
C VAL A 250 18.97 3.72 22.85
N ILE A 251 18.54 3.86 21.59
CA ILE A 251 19.40 4.33 20.51
C ILE A 251 19.61 5.85 20.68
N THR A 252 20.86 6.31 20.78
CA THR A 252 21.20 7.73 21.00
C THR A 252 21.59 8.46 19.73
N ALA A 253 22.17 7.76 18.76
CA ALA A 253 22.49 8.27 17.43
C ALA A 253 22.56 7.15 16.39
N VAL A 254 22.54 7.51 15.11
CA VAL A 254 22.80 6.61 13.98
C VAL A 254 23.91 7.18 13.09
N GLY A 255 24.81 6.32 12.66
CA GLY A 255 25.83 6.59 11.65
C GLY A 255 25.35 6.17 10.28
N LEU A 256 25.34 7.09 9.31
CA LEU A 256 25.02 6.82 7.90
C LEU A 256 26.26 7.06 7.02
N LYS A 257 26.46 6.20 6.03
CA LYS A 257 27.58 6.24 5.07
C LYS A 257 27.04 6.27 3.65
N LEU A 258 27.26 7.38 2.95
CA LEU A 258 26.65 7.68 1.65
C LEU A 258 27.75 7.89 0.59
N LYS A 259 27.59 7.29 -0.60
CA LYS A 259 28.58 7.34 -1.68
C LYS A 259 28.49 8.64 -2.47
N LYS A 260 29.66 9.20 -2.82
CA LYS A 260 29.78 10.36 -3.73
C LYS A 260 29.58 9.99 -5.20
N ASP A 261 29.99 8.79 -5.60
CA ASP A 261 29.55 8.18 -6.86
C ASP A 261 28.11 7.67 -6.68
N TRP A 262 27.16 8.59 -6.75
CA TRP A 262 25.73 8.29 -6.58
C TRP A 262 25.18 7.59 -7.83
N GLN A 263 24.42 6.52 -7.60
CA GLN A 263 23.77 5.74 -8.66
C GLN A 263 22.30 5.49 -8.25
N PRO A 264 21.32 5.90 -9.08
CA PRO A 264 19.90 5.85 -8.68
C PRO A 264 19.40 4.41 -8.55
N ILE A 265 18.79 4.08 -7.40
CA ILE A 265 18.25 2.74 -7.14
C ILE A 265 16.82 2.65 -7.69
N LEU A 266 16.74 2.27 -8.97
CA LEU A 266 15.51 2.28 -9.77
C LEU A 266 14.72 0.95 -9.76
N LYS A 267 14.95 0.07 -8.78
CA LYS A 267 14.56 -1.35 -8.85
C LYS A 267 13.08 -1.67 -8.53
N TYR A 268 12.25 -0.68 -8.22
CA TYR A 268 10.92 -0.91 -7.62
C TYR A 268 9.82 -0.07 -8.26
N GLY A 269 8.69 -0.71 -8.59
CA GLY A 269 7.51 -0.05 -9.16
C GLY A 269 7.85 0.78 -10.39
N SER A 270 7.36 2.01 -10.43
CA SER A 270 7.49 2.92 -11.57
C SER A 270 8.90 3.45 -11.84
N LEU A 271 9.90 2.98 -11.09
CA LEU A 271 11.29 3.45 -11.25
C LEU A 271 12.07 2.66 -12.32
N VAL A 272 11.64 1.43 -12.67
CA VAL A 272 12.29 0.54 -13.66
C VAL A 272 12.22 1.10 -15.11
N GLU A 273 11.63 2.28 -15.26
CA GLU A 273 11.11 2.91 -16.48
C GLU A 273 12.14 3.58 -17.40
N PHE A 274 13.34 3.89 -16.92
CA PHE A 274 14.21 4.88 -17.53
C PHE A 274 15.37 4.27 -18.36
N ASP A 275 15.13 4.02 -19.65
CA ASP A 275 16.19 3.74 -20.64
C ASP A 275 16.78 5.06 -21.21
N PRO A 276 18.07 5.39 -21.01
CA PRO A 276 18.58 6.75 -21.25
C PRO A 276 18.72 7.24 -22.70
N LYS A 277 18.30 6.52 -23.76
CA LYS A 277 18.88 6.73 -25.11
C LYS A 277 18.00 6.98 -26.35
N THR A 278 16.74 6.51 -26.48
CA THR A 278 16.07 6.55 -27.80
C THR A 278 14.55 6.71 -27.81
N VAL A 279 14.03 7.79 -28.44
CA VAL A 279 12.59 7.98 -28.75
C VAL A 279 12.39 8.80 -30.03
N THR A 280 11.59 8.34 -31.02
CA THR A 280 10.94 9.22 -32.02
C THR A 280 9.81 8.59 -32.85
N ALA A 281 8.93 9.46 -33.38
CA ALA A 281 8.07 9.34 -34.56
C ALA A 281 6.94 8.28 -34.62
N LYS A 282 7.10 7.04 -34.13
CA LYS A 282 6.05 6.00 -34.30
C LYS A 282 4.89 6.11 -33.29
N GLN A 283 5.02 6.98 -32.28
CA GLN A 283 4.14 7.00 -31.10
C GLN A 283 2.81 7.72 -31.28
N ILE A 284 2.65 8.64 -32.23
CA ILE A 284 1.44 9.49 -32.34
C ILE A 284 0.17 8.64 -32.57
N GLY A 285 0.28 7.56 -33.36
CA GLY A 285 -0.82 6.60 -33.54
C GLY A 285 -1.08 5.68 -32.33
N MET A 286 -0.11 5.54 -31.43
CA MET A 286 -0.28 4.83 -30.16
C MET A 286 -0.88 5.74 -29.08
N ALA A 287 -0.55 7.03 -29.06
CA ALA A 287 -1.09 8.00 -28.09
C ALA A 287 -2.62 8.02 -28.09
N ALA A 288 -3.26 8.09 -29.27
CA ALA A 288 -4.72 8.05 -29.37
C ALA A 288 -5.34 6.73 -28.83
N LEU A 289 -4.69 5.59 -29.08
CA LEU A 289 -5.12 4.29 -28.55
C LEU A 289 -4.90 4.18 -27.02
N LEU A 290 -3.80 4.73 -26.51
CA LEU A 290 -3.50 4.79 -25.07
C LEU A 290 -4.51 5.68 -24.34
N LEU A 291 -4.83 6.86 -24.87
CA LEU A 291 -5.86 7.75 -24.32
C LEU A 291 -7.24 7.06 -24.24
N ILE A 292 -7.65 6.36 -25.31
CA ILE A 292 -8.87 5.54 -25.31
C ILE A 292 -8.79 4.42 -24.26
N SER A 293 -7.64 3.75 -24.13
CA SER A 293 -7.43 2.68 -23.15
C SER A 293 -7.45 3.19 -21.70
N ILE A 294 -6.92 4.39 -21.44
CA ILE A 294 -6.92 5.03 -20.11
C ILE A 294 -8.35 5.43 -19.74
N VAL A 295 -9.09 6.08 -20.64
CA VAL A 295 -10.50 6.46 -20.42
C VAL A 295 -11.37 5.22 -20.22
N TRP A 296 -11.18 4.17 -21.02
CA TRP A 296 -11.89 2.89 -20.87
C TRP A 296 -11.55 2.19 -19.55
N GLY A 297 -10.26 2.11 -19.20
CA GLY A 297 -9.79 1.52 -17.94
C GLY A 297 -10.32 2.26 -16.71
N PHE A 298 -10.36 3.59 -16.75
CA PHE A 298 -10.97 4.43 -15.71
C PHE A 298 -12.48 4.16 -15.61
N LEU A 299 -13.22 4.19 -16.72
CA LEU A 299 -14.67 3.95 -16.72
C LEU A 299 -15.02 2.54 -16.21
N ALA A 300 -14.31 1.51 -16.67
CA ALA A 300 -14.49 0.13 -16.22
C ALA A 300 -14.19 0.00 -14.71
N SER A 301 -13.07 0.57 -14.24
CA SER A 301 -12.69 0.53 -12.82
C SER A 301 -13.68 1.30 -11.94
N ALA A 302 -14.16 2.46 -12.39
CA ALA A 302 -15.16 3.25 -11.67
C ALA A 302 -16.50 2.49 -11.55
N VAL A 303 -16.96 1.83 -12.62
CA VAL A 303 -18.16 0.98 -12.59
C VAL A 303 -17.94 -0.23 -11.66
N HIS A 304 -16.80 -0.92 -11.77
CA HIS A 304 -16.50 -2.08 -10.92
C HIS A 304 -16.43 -1.71 -9.44
N LEU A 305 -15.66 -0.68 -9.07
CA LEU A 305 -15.42 -0.29 -7.67
C LEU A 305 -16.59 0.47 -7.05
N GLN A 306 -17.05 1.57 -7.67
CA GLN A 306 -18.09 2.41 -7.08
C GLN A 306 -19.47 1.76 -7.20
N THR A 307 -19.81 1.26 -8.39
CA THR A 307 -21.17 0.76 -8.64
C THR A 307 -21.35 -0.68 -8.16
N LEU A 308 -20.48 -1.61 -8.58
CA LEU A 308 -20.70 -3.06 -8.37
C LEU A 308 -20.12 -3.59 -7.04
N GLN A 309 -18.91 -3.20 -6.65
CA GLN A 309 -18.28 -3.64 -5.39
C GLN A 309 -18.97 -3.02 -4.17
N GLY A 310 -19.19 -1.70 -4.19
CA GLY A 310 -19.73 -0.90 -3.07
C GLY A 310 -21.25 -0.74 -3.05
N VAL A 311 -21.84 -0.02 -4.02
CA VAL A 311 -23.26 0.41 -3.95
C VAL A 311 -24.26 -0.72 -4.22
N PHE A 312 -23.95 -1.64 -5.13
CA PHE A 312 -24.84 -2.75 -5.52
C PHE A 312 -25.30 -3.65 -4.35
N PRO A 313 -24.42 -4.21 -3.48
CA PRO A 313 -24.86 -5.02 -2.34
C PRO A 313 -25.73 -4.23 -1.34
N MET A 314 -25.52 -2.91 -1.20
CA MET A 314 -26.33 -2.08 -0.30
C MET A 314 -27.74 -1.85 -0.87
N ARG A 315 -27.87 -1.62 -2.18
CA ARG A 315 -29.17 -1.62 -2.87
C ARG A 315 -29.89 -2.98 -2.77
N LEU A 316 -29.16 -4.10 -2.86
CA LEU A 316 -29.74 -5.43 -2.66
C LEU A 316 -30.25 -5.62 -1.23
N ARG A 317 -29.47 -5.25 -0.20
CA ARG A 317 -29.90 -5.30 1.21
C ARG A 317 -31.18 -4.51 1.45
N TRP A 318 -31.27 -3.29 0.91
CA TRP A 318 -32.49 -2.47 1.01
C TRP A 318 -33.70 -3.13 0.33
N ASN A 319 -33.52 -3.67 -0.88
CA ASN A 319 -34.59 -4.38 -1.59
C ASN A 319 -35.05 -5.64 -0.84
N PHE A 320 -34.12 -6.44 -0.31
CA PHE A 320 -34.43 -7.62 0.49
C PHE A 320 -35.11 -7.27 1.82
N HIS A 321 -34.66 -6.22 2.52
CA HIS A 321 -35.33 -5.71 3.71
C HIS A 321 -36.78 -5.30 3.42
N ARG A 322 -37.02 -4.55 2.34
CA ARG A 322 -38.38 -4.17 1.90
C ARG A 322 -39.25 -5.39 1.53
N LEU A 323 -38.66 -6.47 1.02
CA LEU A 323 -39.38 -7.73 0.76
C LEU A 323 -39.69 -8.53 2.04
N MET A 324 -38.89 -8.35 3.10
CA MET A 324 -39.20 -8.92 4.43
C MET A 324 -40.36 -8.16 5.09
N LEU A 325 -40.39 -6.83 5.01
CA LEU A 325 -41.50 -6.01 5.56
C LEU A 325 -42.89 -6.35 4.99
N GLY A 326 -42.97 -7.09 3.87
CA GLY A 326 -44.22 -7.59 3.28
C GLY A 326 -44.57 -9.05 3.62
N GLN A 327 -43.86 -9.72 4.53
CA GLN A 327 -44.14 -11.11 4.92
C GLN A 327 -45.25 -11.22 5.98
N SER A 328 -45.82 -12.41 6.12
CA SER A 328 -46.87 -12.70 7.09
C SER A 328 -46.34 -12.79 8.52
N LEU A 329 -47.22 -12.62 9.52
CA LEU A 329 -46.84 -12.75 10.93
C LEU A 329 -46.32 -14.16 11.29
N SER A 330 -46.88 -15.22 10.67
CA SER A 330 -46.41 -16.61 10.85
C SER A 330 -44.94 -16.75 10.45
N PHE A 331 -44.54 -16.21 9.29
CA PHE A 331 -43.15 -16.26 8.83
C PHE A 331 -42.15 -15.72 9.87
N TYR A 332 -42.53 -14.67 10.59
CA TYR A 332 -41.74 -14.08 11.67
C TYR A 332 -41.79 -14.84 13.01
N GLN A 333 -42.75 -15.75 13.19
CA GLN A 333 -42.84 -16.66 14.34
C GLN A 333 -42.11 -17.99 14.05
N ASP A 334 -42.07 -18.42 12.79
CA ASP A 334 -41.45 -19.68 12.32
C ASP A 334 -39.94 -19.56 12.03
N GLU A 335 -39.44 -18.36 11.68
CA GLU A 335 -38.01 -18.10 11.39
C GLU A 335 -37.35 -17.18 12.43
N PHE A 336 -36.30 -17.67 13.09
CA PHE A 336 -35.47 -16.91 14.03
C PHE A 336 -34.91 -15.60 13.45
N ALA A 337 -34.93 -14.51 14.22
CA ALA A 337 -34.52 -13.18 13.77
C ALA A 337 -33.06 -13.15 13.27
N GLY A 338 -32.13 -13.82 13.97
CA GLY A 338 -30.74 -13.97 13.53
C GLY A 338 -30.60 -14.73 12.20
N ARG A 339 -31.47 -15.71 11.95
CA ARG A 339 -31.51 -16.51 10.70
C ARG A 339 -31.96 -15.63 9.52
N VAL A 340 -33.03 -14.86 9.69
CA VAL A 340 -33.56 -13.93 8.67
C VAL A 340 -32.55 -12.82 8.36
N SER A 341 -31.97 -12.20 9.39
CA SER A 341 -30.94 -11.15 9.25
C SER A 341 -29.71 -11.67 8.50
N ALA A 342 -29.21 -12.86 8.88
CA ALA A 342 -28.08 -13.50 8.18
C ALA A 342 -28.41 -13.78 6.70
N LYS A 343 -29.61 -14.31 6.39
CA LYS A 343 -30.06 -14.53 5.00
C LYS A 343 -30.05 -13.22 4.19
N VAL A 344 -30.63 -12.14 4.71
CA VAL A 344 -30.67 -10.82 4.02
C VAL A 344 -29.26 -10.26 3.80
N MET A 345 -28.41 -10.27 4.82
CA MET A 345 -27.10 -9.62 4.78
C MET A 345 -26.07 -10.37 3.91
N GLN A 346 -26.12 -11.70 3.89
CA GLN A 346 -25.20 -12.55 3.13
C GLN A 346 -25.65 -12.78 1.68
N THR A 347 -26.96 -12.89 1.42
CA THR A 347 -27.46 -13.06 0.03
C THR A 347 -27.05 -11.88 -0.85
N ALA A 348 -27.05 -10.66 -0.31
CA ALA A 348 -26.61 -9.47 -1.05
C ALA A 348 -25.12 -9.50 -1.45
N LEU A 349 -24.26 -10.11 -0.62
CA LEU A 349 -22.85 -10.31 -0.96
C LEU A 349 -22.69 -11.44 -1.98
N ALA A 350 -23.33 -12.59 -1.74
CA ALA A 350 -23.27 -13.73 -2.66
C ALA A 350 -23.79 -13.39 -4.07
N VAL A 351 -24.86 -12.59 -4.18
CA VAL A 351 -25.38 -12.10 -5.47
C VAL A 351 -24.40 -11.13 -6.15
N ARG A 352 -23.77 -10.21 -5.40
CA ARG A 352 -22.70 -9.34 -5.92
C ARG A 352 -21.55 -10.19 -6.48
N ASP A 353 -21.05 -11.11 -5.68
CA ASP A 353 -19.87 -11.92 -6.02
C ASP A 353 -20.17 -12.83 -7.23
N THR A 354 -21.40 -13.34 -7.33
CA THR A 354 -21.88 -14.09 -8.51
C THR A 354 -21.94 -13.20 -9.76
N VAL A 355 -22.47 -11.98 -9.67
CA VAL A 355 -22.57 -11.04 -10.80
C VAL A 355 -21.19 -10.60 -11.29
N LEU A 356 -20.27 -10.26 -10.37
CA LEU A 356 -18.89 -9.91 -10.70
C LEU A 356 -18.17 -11.10 -11.37
N THR A 357 -18.20 -12.27 -10.73
CA THR A 357 -17.58 -13.50 -11.28
C THR A 357 -18.11 -13.82 -12.68
N LEU A 358 -19.42 -13.68 -12.92
CA LEU A 358 -20.00 -13.90 -14.25
C LEU A 358 -19.55 -12.86 -15.28
N ALA A 359 -19.49 -11.57 -14.91
CA ALA A 359 -19.04 -10.52 -15.82
C ALA A 359 -17.57 -10.73 -16.25
N ASP A 360 -16.68 -10.88 -15.28
CA ASP A 360 -15.23 -10.98 -15.53
C ASP A 360 -14.88 -12.29 -16.25
N MET A 361 -15.44 -13.43 -15.80
CA MET A 361 -15.22 -14.72 -16.43
C MET A 361 -15.81 -14.81 -17.84
N PHE A 362 -16.99 -14.23 -18.10
CA PHE A 362 -17.59 -14.30 -19.43
C PHE A 362 -16.77 -13.51 -20.46
N VAL A 363 -16.26 -12.33 -20.11
CA VAL A 363 -15.38 -11.54 -20.98
C VAL A 363 -14.06 -12.30 -21.23
N TYR A 364 -13.41 -12.82 -20.18
CA TYR A 364 -12.18 -13.61 -20.32
C TYR A 364 -12.37 -14.82 -21.24
N VAL A 365 -13.42 -15.62 -21.00
CA VAL A 365 -13.75 -16.80 -21.81
C VAL A 365 -14.04 -16.39 -23.26
N LEU A 366 -14.88 -15.38 -23.50
CA LEU A 366 -15.24 -14.97 -24.86
C LEU A 366 -14.02 -14.51 -25.66
N VAL A 367 -13.13 -13.71 -25.05
CA VAL A 367 -11.87 -13.28 -25.68
C VAL A 367 -10.96 -14.48 -25.95
N TYR A 368 -10.72 -15.34 -24.94
CA TYR A 368 -9.85 -16.51 -25.08
C TYR A 368 -10.33 -17.46 -26.20
N PHE A 369 -11.60 -17.83 -26.21
CA PHE A 369 -12.15 -18.80 -27.18
C PHE A 369 -12.17 -18.26 -28.61
N ILE A 370 -12.52 -16.99 -28.83
CA ILE A 370 -12.44 -16.36 -30.16
C ILE A 370 -10.99 -16.33 -30.63
N THR A 371 -10.06 -15.95 -29.75
CA THR A 371 -8.63 -15.83 -30.07
C THR A 371 -8.01 -17.15 -30.44
N SER A 372 -8.13 -18.17 -29.56
CA SER A 372 -7.63 -19.51 -29.83
C SER A 372 -8.26 -20.10 -31.09
N GLY A 373 -9.56 -19.90 -31.30
CA GLY A 373 -10.25 -20.33 -32.53
C GLY A 373 -9.64 -19.72 -33.80
N VAL A 374 -9.45 -18.40 -33.83
CA VAL A 374 -8.85 -17.69 -34.98
C VAL A 374 -7.41 -18.12 -35.23
N VAL A 375 -6.59 -18.27 -34.18
CA VAL A 375 -5.19 -18.70 -34.32
C VAL A 375 -5.09 -20.15 -34.80
N LEU A 376 -5.92 -21.07 -34.29
CA LEU A 376 -5.90 -22.47 -34.70
C LEU A 376 -6.36 -22.63 -36.16
N VAL A 377 -7.43 -21.94 -36.59
CA VAL A 377 -7.89 -21.93 -37.99
C VAL A 377 -6.85 -21.36 -38.95
N ALA A 378 -6.04 -20.38 -38.51
CA ALA A 378 -4.97 -19.82 -39.32
C ALA A 378 -3.74 -20.74 -39.48
N LEU A 379 -3.64 -21.82 -38.69
CA LEU A 379 -2.59 -22.84 -38.77
C LEU A 379 -3.07 -24.06 -39.55
N ASP A 380 -4.05 -24.80 -39.02
CA ASP A 380 -4.77 -25.89 -39.71
C ASP A 380 -6.09 -26.17 -38.95
N SER A 381 -7.20 -26.23 -39.68
CA SER A 381 -8.53 -26.59 -39.17
C SER A 381 -8.55 -27.92 -38.38
N TRP A 382 -7.64 -28.86 -38.67
CA TRP A 382 -7.54 -30.12 -37.92
C TRP A 382 -7.25 -29.92 -36.43
N PHE A 383 -6.52 -28.85 -36.05
CA PHE A 383 -6.23 -28.57 -34.63
C PHE A 383 -7.45 -28.09 -33.83
N LEU A 384 -8.59 -27.80 -34.46
CA LEU A 384 -9.86 -27.55 -33.75
C LEU A 384 -10.44 -28.81 -33.11
N LEU A 385 -10.11 -30.01 -33.61
CA LEU A 385 -10.71 -31.26 -33.15
C LEU A 385 -10.51 -31.50 -31.64
N PRO A 386 -9.27 -31.49 -31.08
CA PRO A 386 -9.08 -31.63 -29.63
C PRO A 386 -9.71 -30.49 -28.81
N PHE A 387 -9.81 -29.27 -29.37
CA PHE A 387 -10.44 -28.12 -28.72
C PHE A 387 -11.97 -28.32 -28.58
N ILE A 388 -12.62 -28.81 -29.64
CA ILE A 388 -14.04 -29.18 -29.62
C ILE A 388 -14.28 -30.36 -28.66
N THR A 389 -13.42 -31.38 -28.65
CA THR A 389 -13.48 -32.48 -27.68
C THR A 389 -13.38 -31.96 -26.24
N TRP A 390 -12.46 -31.03 -25.96
CA TRP A 390 -12.33 -30.40 -24.64
C TRP A 390 -13.60 -29.66 -24.23
N ILE A 391 -14.22 -28.87 -25.13
CA ILE A 391 -15.47 -28.15 -24.87
C ILE A 391 -16.61 -29.13 -24.50
N ILE A 392 -16.73 -30.25 -25.22
CA ILE A 392 -17.75 -31.27 -24.98
C ILE A 392 -17.53 -31.94 -23.60
N LEU A 393 -16.28 -32.33 -23.29
CA LEU A 393 -15.93 -32.91 -21.98
C LEU A 393 -16.18 -31.93 -20.84
N PHE A 394 -15.78 -30.67 -20.99
CA PHE A 394 -16.00 -29.61 -20.01
C PHE A 394 -17.51 -29.39 -19.77
N GLY A 395 -18.32 -29.26 -20.82
CA GLY A 395 -19.78 -29.14 -20.70
C GLY A 395 -20.45 -30.33 -19.99
N LEU A 396 -19.95 -31.55 -20.22
CA LEU A 396 -20.43 -32.76 -19.54
C LEU A 396 -20.03 -32.79 -18.05
N ILE A 397 -18.82 -32.33 -17.71
CA ILE A 397 -18.36 -32.12 -16.33
C ILE A 397 -19.24 -31.07 -15.64
N LEU A 398 -19.48 -29.90 -16.26
CA LEU A 398 -20.34 -28.87 -15.68
C LEU A 398 -21.75 -29.40 -15.41
N ARG A 399 -22.36 -30.10 -16.39
CA ARG A 399 -23.70 -30.70 -16.26
C ARG A 399 -23.80 -31.76 -15.15
N THR A 400 -22.71 -32.42 -14.77
CA THR A 400 -22.71 -33.50 -13.77
C THR A 400 -22.21 -33.07 -12.39
N LEU A 401 -21.34 -32.06 -12.29
CA LEU A 401 -20.79 -31.57 -11.02
C LEU A 401 -21.55 -30.36 -10.46
N ILE A 402 -21.93 -29.36 -11.27
CA ILE A 402 -22.62 -28.16 -10.76
C ILE A 402 -23.90 -28.51 -9.98
N PRO A 403 -24.80 -29.41 -10.44
CA PRO A 403 -26.01 -29.74 -9.70
C PRO A 403 -25.74 -30.49 -8.38
N LYS A 404 -24.58 -31.13 -8.23
CA LYS A 404 -24.16 -31.77 -6.98
C LYS A 404 -23.59 -30.74 -6.01
N LEU A 405 -22.67 -29.89 -6.49
CA LEU A 405 -22.06 -28.82 -5.71
C LEU A 405 -23.11 -27.84 -5.18
N SER A 406 -24.06 -27.42 -6.03
CA SER A 406 -25.18 -26.55 -5.66
C SER A 406 -26.01 -27.12 -4.49
N LYS A 407 -26.39 -28.41 -4.54
CA LYS A 407 -27.15 -29.07 -3.46
C LYS A 407 -26.37 -29.18 -2.16
N THR A 408 -25.05 -29.39 -2.22
CA THR A 408 -24.19 -29.42 -1.02
C THR A 408 -24.02 -28.02 -0.43
N ALA A 409 -23.76 -27.01 -1.27
CA ALA A 409 -23.63 -25.62 -0.84
C ALA A 409 -24.90 -25.08 -0.19
N GLN A 410 -26.09 -25.42 -0.74
CA GLN A 410 -27.37 -25.06 -0.13
C GLN A 410 -27.51 -25.63 1.29
N ARG A 411 -27.30 -26.94 1.47
CA ARG A 411 -27.33 -27.59 2.79
C ARG A 411 -26.36 -26.96 3.79
N GLN A 412 -25.16 -26.59 3.34
CA GLN A 412 -24.15 -25.93 4.16
C GLN A 412 -24.59 -24.50 4.56
N ALA A 413 -25.19 -23.74 3.64
CA ALA A 413 -25.72 -22.41 3.90
C ALA A 413 -26.90 -22.45 4.87
N ASP A 414 -27.84 -23.38 4.70
CA ASP A 414 -28.99 -23.57 5.59
C ASP A 414 -28.52 -23.96 7.01
N ALA A 415 -27.58 -24.91 7.13
CA ALA A 415 -27.00 -25.30 8.42
C ALA A 415 -26.26 -24.15 9.12
N ARG A 416 -25.47 -23.36 8.38
CA ARG A 416 -24.78 -22.17 8.93
C ARG A 416 -25.78 -21.10 9.37
N SER A 417 -26.82 -20.85 8.58
CA SER A 417 -27.90 -19.90 8.91
C SER A 417 -28.68 -20.32 10.15
N LEU A 418 -28.99 -21.61 10.30
CA LEU A 418 -29.61 -22.19 11.49
C LEU A 418 -28.73 -22.04 12.74
N MET A 419 -27.43 -22.32 12.62
CA MET A 419 -26.46 -22.14 13.71
C MET A 419 -26.36 -20.68 14.15
N THR A 420 -26.16 -19.75 13.21
CA THR A 420 -26.07 -18.31 13.52
C THR A 420 -27.36 -17.80 14.17
N GLY A 421 -28.54 -18.21 13.65
CA GLY A 421 -29.82 -17.89 14.27
C GLY A 421 -29.88 -18.28 15.74
N ARG A 422 -29.72 -19.58 16.03
CA ARG A 422 -29.77 -20.12 17.41
C ARG A 422 -28.77 -19.44 18.37
N ILE A 423 -27.59 -19.07 17.89
CA ILE A 423 -26.60 -18.34 18.70
C ILE A 423 -27.08 -16.92 18.99
N THR A 424 -27.62 -16.20 17.99
CA THR A 424 -28.25 -14.89 18.22
C THR A 424 -29.41 -15.00 19.21
N ASP A 425 -30.31 -15.97 19.03
CA ASP A 425 -31.48 -16.13 19.90
C ASP A 425 -31.07 -16.47 21.35
N ALA A 426 -30.02 -17.27 21.54
CA ALA A 426 -29.49 -17.61 22.86
C ALA A 426 -28.91 -16.37 23.58
N TYR A 427 -28.18 -15.49 22.88
CA TYR A 427 -27.72 -14.23 23.46
C TYR A 427 -28.88 -13.23 23.70
N SER A 428 -29.86 -13.16 22.80
CA SER A 428 -31.01 -12.26 22.94
C SER A 428 -31.99 -12.66 24.06
N ASN A 429 -32.02 -13.94 24.46
CA ASN A 429 -32.91 -14.47 25.51
C ASN A 429 -32.13 -14.94 26.76
N ILE A 430 -30.87 -14.50 26.95
CA ILE A 430 -30.02 -14.98 28.05
C ILE A 430 -30.51 -14.58 29.46
N ALA A 431 -31.52 -13.70 29.55
CA ALA A 431 -32.17 -13.28 30.79
C ALA A 431 -33.50 -14.03 31.10
N THR A 432 -33.91 -14.98 30.24
CA THR A 432 -35.15 -15.77 30.39
C THR A 432 -34.90 -17.28 30.43
N VAL A 433 -33.66 -17.70 30.73
CA VAL A 433 -33.18 -19.08 30.88
C VAL A 433 -32.62 -19.28 32.28
#